data_AF-A0A087VPU7-F1
#
_entry.id   AF-A0A087VPU7-F1
#
_cell.length_a   1.000
_cell.length_b   1.000
_cell.length_c   1.000
_cell.angle_alpha   90.00
_cell.angle_beta   90.00
_cell.angle_gamma   90.00
#
_symmetry.space_group_name_H-M   'P 1'
#
loop_
_entity.id
_entity.type
_entity.pdbx_description
1 polymer ?
#
loop_
_entity_poly.entity_id
_entity_poly.type
_entity_poly.pdbx_seq_one_letter_code
_entity_poly.pdbx_strand_id
1 'polypeptide(L)'
;MFADLDYDIEEDKLGIPTVPGTVTLKKDPQNLIGISIGGGAQYCPCLYIVQVFDNTPAALDGTVAAGDEITGVNGKSVKGKTKVEVAKMIQMVKGEVTIHYNKLQADPKQGKSLDIVLKKVKHRLVENMSSGTADALGLSRAILCNDGLVKRLEELERTAELYKGLTEHTKSLLRAFFELSQTHRAFGDVFSVIGVREPQPAASEAFVKFADAHRNIEKFGIHLLKTIKPMLTDLNTYLNKAIPDTRLTIKKYLDVKFEYLVSC
;
A
#
# COMPACT_ATOMS: atom_id res chain seq x y z
N MET A 1 -32.86 -9.93 32.75
CA MET A 1 -33.85 -9.02 32.14
C MET A 1 -33.10 -7.76 31.72
N PHE A 2 -32.44 -7.80 30.56
CA PHE A 2 -31.84 -6.62 29.93
C PHE A 2 -32.11 -6.79 28.43
N ALA A 3 -33.34 -6.42 28.07
CA ALA A 3 -33.76 -6.24 26.71
C ALA A 3 -33.50 -4.78 26.31
N ASP A 4 -33.18 -4.58 25.04
CA ASP A 4 -33.42 -3.37 24.26
C ASP A 4 -32.70 -2.08 24.70
N LEU A 5 -31.43 -1.98 24.33
CA LEU A 5 -30.80 -0.70 24.02
C LEU A 5 -30.44 -0.71 22.54
N ASP A 6 -31.46 -0.49 21.70
CA ASP A 6 -31.29 -0.14 20.30
C ASP A 6 -30.52 1.20 20.24
N TYR A 7 -29.22 1.11 19.99
CA TYR A 7 -28.41 2.27 19.64
C TYR A 7 -28.82 2.71 18.23
N ASP A 8 -29.75 3.65 18.15
CA ASP A 8 -30.01 4.38 16.90
C ASP A 8 -28.82 5.30 16.62
N ILE A 9 -27.81 4.74 15.96
CA ILE A 9 -26.73 5.51 15.35
C ILE A 9 -27.40 6.34 14.25
N GLU A 10 -27.46 7.66 14.44
CA GLU A 10 -27.81 8.61 13.38
C GLU A 10 -26.72 8.57 12.31
N GLU A 11 -27.11 8.28 11.07
CA GLU A 11 -26.23 8.29 9.92
C GLU A 11 -25.78 9.73 9.58
N ASP A 12 -24.48 9.99 9.64
CA ASP A 12 -23.89 11.19 9.06
C ASP A 12 -23.91 11.07 7.53
N LYS A 13 -24.89 11.73 6.90
CA LYS A 13 -25.13 11.63 5.45
C LYS A 13 -24.16 12.44 4.59
N LEU A 14 -23.19 13.17 5.17
CA LEU A 14 -22.17 13.96 4.47
C LEU A 14 -22.66 14.78 3.24
N GLY A 15 -23.95 15.14 3.19
CA GLY A 15 -24.57 15.91 2.11
C GLY A 15 -24.90 15.17 0.80
N ILE A 16 -24.89 13.83 0.75
CA ILE A 16 -25.35 13.08 -0.45
C ILE A 16 -26.87 12.87 -0.35
N PRO A 17 -27.70 13.43 -1.25
CA PRO A 17 -29.13 13.20 -1.23
C PRO A 17 -29.42 11.74 -1.59
N THR A 18 -30.05 11.01 -0.67
CA THR A 18 -30.58 9.68 -0.95
C THR A 18 -32.09 9.73 -1.13
N VAL A 19 -32.61 8.98 -2.11
CA VAL A 19 -34.05 8.85 -2.33
C VAL A 19 -34.51 7.47 -1.87
N PRO A 20 -35.35 7.37 -0.83
CA PRO A 20 -35.88 6.09 -0.40
C PRO A 20 -36.80 5.50 -1.46
N GLY A 21 -36.74 4.19 -1.65
CA GLY A 21 -37.56 3.48 -2.61
C GLY A 21 -37.74 2.00 -2.28
N THR A 22 -38.61 1.35 -3.03
CA THR A 22 -38.88 -0.09 -2.91
C THR A 22 -38.97 -0.73 -4.28
N VAL A 23 -38.43 -1.94 -4.41
CA VAL A 23 -38.55 -2.75 -5.64
C VAL A 23 -38.95 -4.17 -5.27
N THR A 24 -39.88 -4.76 -6.03
CA THR A 24 -40.26 -6.16 -5.89
C THR A 24 -39.68 -6.96 -7.05
N LEU A 25 -38.74 -7.85 -6.74
CA LEU A 25 -38.04 -8.64 -7.74
C LEU A 25 -38.54 -10.08 -7.70
N LYS A 26 -38.95 -10.58 -8.86
CA LYS A 26 -39.24 -12.01 -9.05
C LYS A 26 -37.93 -12.77 -9.19
N LYS A 27 -37.75 -13.76 -8.32
CA LYS A 27 -36.53 -14.56 -8.27
C LYS A 27 -36.38 -15.46 -9.49
N ASP A 28 -35.13 -15.74 -9.82
CA ASP A 28 -34.78 -16.69 -10.87
C ASP A 28 -35.05 -18.15 -10.43
N PRO A 29 -34.88 -19.14 -11.32
CA PRO A 29 -35.05 -20.55 -10.99
C PRO A 29 -34.12 -21.07 -9.86
N GLN A 30 -33.03 -20.35 -9.56
CA GLN A 30 -32.10 -20.65 -8.48
C GLN A 30 -32.47 -19.93 -7.17
N ASN A 31 -33.62 -19.25 -7.13
CA ASN A 31 -34.13 -18.49 -5.99
C ASN A 31 -33.23 -17.29 -5.61
N LEU A 32 -32.53 -16.72 -6.61
CA LEU A 32 -31.67 -15.55 -6.50
C LEU A 32 -32.30 -14.32 -7.20
N ILE A 33 -31.88 -13.13 -6.76
CA ILE A 33 -32.20 -11.85 -7.42
C ILE A 33 -31.01 -11.24 -8.16
N GLY A 34 -29.79 -11.74 -7.92
CA GLY A 34 -28.59 -11.32 -8.65
C GLY A 34 -27.92 -10.04 -8.15
N ILE A 35 -27.86 -9.85 -6.83
CA ILE A 35 -27.07 -8.77 -6.22
C ILE A 35 -26.01 -9.33 -5.28
N SER A 36 -24.90 -8.63 -5.15
CA SER A 36 -23.88 -8.84 -4.12
C SER A 36 -24.04 -7.79 -3.02
N ILE A 37 -23.95 -8.19 -1.76
CA ILE A 37 -24.18 -7.34 -0.59
C ILE A 37 -22.87 -7.09 0.16
N GLY A 38 -22.55 -5.83 0.39
CA GLY A 38 -21.40 -5.36 1.16
C GLY A 38 -21.83 -4.70 2.47
N GLY A 39 -20.86 -4.46 3.35
CA GLY A 39 -21.09 -3.81 4.64
C GLY A 39 -21.70 -4.73 5.71
N GLY A 40 -22.54 -4.14 6.57
CA GLY A 40 -23.20 -4.79 7.71
C GLY A 40 -22.36 -4.85 9.00
N ALA A 41 -23.05 -5.16 10.09
CA ALA A 41 -22.46 -5.22 11.43
C ALA A 41 -21.33 -6.26 11.53
N GLN A 42 -20.34 -6.09 12.41
CA GLN A 42 -20.12 -5.00 13.39
C GLN A 42 -19.24 -3.85 12.88
N TYR A 43 -18.72 -3.96 11.65
CA TYR A 43 -17.66 -3.08 11.14
C TYR A 43 -18.18 -1.98 10.19
N CYS A 44 -19.42 -2.10 9.70
CA CYS A 44 -20.04 -1.10 8.82
C CYS A 44 -21.52 -0.92 9.21
N PRO A 45 -21.98 0.31 9.50
CA PRO A 45 -23.35 0.54 9.98
C PRO A 45 -24.41 0.33 8.88
N CYS A 46 -24.02 0.40 7.61
CA CYS A 46 -24.92 0.32 6.46
C CYS A 46 -24.68 -0.98 5.65
N LEU A 47 -25.73 -1.45 4.99
CA LEU A 47 -25.68 -2.54 4.01
C LEU A 47 -25.90 -1.96 2.62
N TYR A 48 -25.12 -2.36 1.64
CA TYR A 48 -25.21 -1.77 0.30
C TYR A 48 -24.97 -2.80 -0.79
N ILE A 49 -25.44 -2.49 -2.00
CA ILE A 49 -25.23 -3.31 -3.18
C ILE A 49 -23.82 -3.07 -3.71
N VAL A 50 -23.00 -4.12 -3.73
CA VAL A 50 -21.63 -4.07 -4.28
C VAL A 50 -21.67 -4.20 -5.79
N GLN A 51 -22.55 -5.07 -6.29
CA GLN A 51 -22.65 -5.40 -7.70
C GLN A 51 -24.05 -5.94 -8.00
N VAL A 52 -24.55 -5.61 -9.18
CA VAL A 52 -25.69 -6.27 -9.80
C VAL A 52 -25.13 -7.15 -10.93
N PHE A 53 -25.49 -8.43 -10.96
CA PHE A 53 -24.97 -9.38 -11.94
C PHE A 53 -25.79 -9.34 -13.23
N ASP A 54 -25.14 -9.38 -14.39
CA ASP A 54 -25.82 -9.38 -15.68
C ASP A 54 -26.75 -10.60 -15.84
N ASN A 55 -27.82 -10.43 -16.62
CA ASN A 55 -28.83 -11.47 -16.88
C ASN A 55 -29.54 -11.99 -15.62
N THR A 56 -29.62 -11.19 -14.56
CA THR A 56 -30.36 -11.53 -13.33
C THR A 56 -31.61 -10.66 -13.15
N PRO A 57 -32.56 -11.05 -12.27
CA PRO A 57 -33.77 -10.25 -12.05
C PRO A 57 -33.51 -8.80 -11.67
N ALA A 58 -32.51 -8.53 -10.82
CA ALA A 58 -32.15 -7.16 -10.44
C ALA A 58 -31.58 -6.35 -11.62
N ALA A 59 -30.78 -6.98 -12.49
CA ALA A 59 -30.25 -6.31 -13.70
C ALA A 59 -31.34 -6.02 -14.73
N LEU A 60 -32.29 -6.95 -14.92
CA LEU A 60 -33.38 -6.80 -15.87
C LEU A 60 -34.39 -5.73 -15.43
N ASP A 61 -34.64 -5.62 -14.12
CA ASP A 61 -35.50 -4.59 -13.55
C ASP A 61 -34.84 -3.20 -13.58
N GLY A 62 -33.54 -3.13 -13.25
CA GLY A 62 -32.74 -1.90 -13.35
C GLY A 62 -33.05 -0.83 -12.30
N THR A 63 -33.95 -1.09 -11.34
CA THR A 63 -34.30 -0.12 -10.29
C THR A 63 -33.15 0.09 -9.30
N VAL A 64 -32.41 -0.97 -8.98
CA VAL A 64 -31.30 -0.93 -8.01
C VAL A 64 -29.96 -1.02 -8.72
N ALA A 65 -28.95 -0.33 -8.19
CA ALA A 65 -27.61 -0.28 -8.74
C ALA A 65 -26.54 -0.48 -7.67
N ALA A 66 -25.29 -0.72 -8.11
CA ALA A 66 -24.14 -0.73 -7.21
C ALA A 66 -24.01 0.62 -6.50
N GLY A 67 -23.82 0.60 -5.19
CA GLY A 67 -23.77 1.78 -4.33
C GLY A 67 -25.08 2.12 -3.63
N ASP A 68 -26.22 1.56 -4.05
CA ASP A 68 -27.48 1.74 -3.34
C ASP A 68 -27.45 1.02 -1.99
N GLU A 69 -27.98 1.68 -0.97
CA GLU A 69 -28.06 1.13 0.37
C GLU A 69 -29.33 0.26 0.49
N ILE A 70 -29.21 -0.90 1.14
CA ILE A 70 -30.32 -1.79 1.47
C ILE A 70 -30.77 -1.46 2.89
N THR A 71 -32.00 -0.96 3.02
CA THR A 71 -32.58 -0.58 4.32
C THR A 71 -33.56 -1.62 4.85
N GLY A 72 -34.08 -2.50 3.98
CA GLY A 72 -35.01 -3.54 4.40
C GLY A 72 -35.27 -4.64 3.37
N VAL A 73 -35.80 -5.77 3.85
CA VAL A 73 -36.24 -6.91 3.02
C VAL A 73 -37.64 -7.32 3.46
N ASN A 74 -38.61 -7.32 2.54
CA ASN A 74 -40.04 -7.60 2.80
C ASN A 74 -40.60 -6.84 4.03
N GLY A 75 -40.36 -5.53 4.10
CA GLY A 75 -40.81 -4.69 5.21
C GLY A 75 -40.05 -4.83 6.52
N LYS A 76 -39.05 -5.74 6.61
CA LYS A 76 -38.20 -5.88 7.80
C LYS A 76 -36.91 -5.09 7.64
N SER A 77 -36.63 -4.21 8.61
CA SER A 77 -35.36 -3.47 8.66
C SER A 77 -34.16 -4.42 8.69
N VAL A 78 -33.08 -4.01 8.02
CA VAL A 78 -31.78 -4.70 8.05
C VAL A 78 -30.70 -3.94 8.81
N LYS A 79 -31.04 -2.80 9.42
CA LYS A 79 -30.13 -2.06 10.29
C LYS A 79 -29.58 -2.99 11.39
N GLY A 80 -28.27 -2.90 11.65
CA GLY A 80 -27.58 -3.74 12.64
C GLY A 80 -27.35 -5.21 12.23
N LYS A 81 -27.78 -5.65 11.04
CA LYS A 81 -27.53 -7.02 10.57
C LYS A 81 -26.23 -7.16 9.80
N THR A 82 -25.70 -8.37 9.78
CA THR A 82 -24.56 -8.75 8.93
C THR A 82 -25.01 -9.01 7.49
N LYS A 83 -24.10 -8.85 6.52
CA LYS A 83 -24.37 -9.19 5.11
C LYS A 83 -24.89 -10.63 4.92
N VAL A 84 -24.43 -11.57 5.76
CA VAL A 84 -24.84 -12.98 5.69
C VAL A 84 -26.29 -13.14 6.13
N GLU A 85 -26.73 -12.42 7.17
CA GLU A 85 -28.11 -12.46 7.63
C GLU A 85 -29.06 -11.86 6.61
N VAL A 86 -28.69 -10.75 5.98
CA VAL A 86 -29.52 -10.13 4.92
C VAL A 86 -29.60 -11.04 3.69
N ALA A 87 -28.49 -11.65 3.27
CA ALA A 87 -28.49 -12.63 2.19
C ALA A 87 -29.42 -13.81 2.52
N LYS A 88 -29.38 -14.33 3.76
CA LYS A 88 -30.30 -15.37 4.23
C LYS A 88 -31.75 -14.91 4.23
N MET A 89 -32.04 -13.68 4.68
CA MET A 89 -33.40 -13.13 4.66
C MET A 89 -33.95 -13.08 3.24
N ILE A 90 -33.15 -12.64 2.26
CA ILE A 90 -33.54 -12.64 0.86
C ILE A 90 -33.75 -14.08 0.38
N GLN A 91 -32.83 -15.00 0.66
CA GLN A 91 -32.92 -16.41 0.23
C GLN A 91 -34.13 -17.16 0.82
N MET A 92 -34.53 -16.87 2.06
CA MET A 92 -35.68 -17.51 2.72
C MET A 92 -37.03 -17.18 2.07
N VAL A 93 -37.11 -16.04 1.37
CA VAL A 93 -38.31 -15.65 0.63
C VAL A 93 -38.39 -16.45 -0.67
N LYS A 94 -39.54 -17.03 -0.99
CA LYS A 94 -39.77 -17.77 -2.25
C LYS A 94 -40.61 -16.94 -3.22
N GLY A 95 -40.31 -17.05 -4.51
CA GLY A 95 -41.07 -16.38 -5.57
C GLY A 95 -40.64 -14.93 -5.77
N GLU A 96 -41.09 -14.02 -4.92
CA GLU A 96 -40.86 -12.57 -5.07
C GLU A 96 -40.35 -11.97 -3.77
N VAL A 97 -39.35 -11.08 -3.86
CA VAL A 97 -38.78 -10.38 -2.70
C VAL A 97 -38.83 -8.87 -2.93
N THR A 98 -39.30 -8.15 -1.92
CA THR A 98 -39.30 -6.69 -1.87
C THR A 98 -38.05 -6.19 -1.18
N ILE A 99 -37.25 -5.38 -1.86
CA ILE A 99 -36.07 -4.71 -1.32
C ILE A 99 -36.42 -3.25 -1.06
N HIS A 100 -36.23 -2.80 0.17
CA HIS A 100 -36.24 -1.38 0.52
C HIS A 100 -34.82 -0.85 0.39
N TYR A 101 -34.66 0.24 -0.33
CA TYR A 101 -33.36 0.82 -0.62
C TYR A 101 -33.37 2.34 -0.46
N ASN A 102 -32.18 2.90 -0.22
CA ASN A 102 -31.92 4.33 -0.40
C ASN A 102 -31.08 4.49 -1.66
N LYS A 103 -31.67 5.10 -2.69
CA LYS A 103 -31.02 5.33 -3.97
C LYS A 103 -29.98 6.43 -3.84
N LEU A 104 -28.75 6.13 -4.20
CA LEU A 104 -27.69 7.13 -4.18
C LEU A 104 -27.85 8.04 -5.41
N GLN A 105 -28.31 9.29 -5.23
CA GLN A 105 -28.35 10.25 -6.33
C GLN A 105 -26.95 10.83 -6.56
N ALA A 106 -26.18 10.17 -7.43
CA ALA A 106 -25.00 10.77 -8.03
C ALA A 106 -25.43 11.49 -9.31
N ASP A 107 -25.34 12.83 -9.36
CA ASP A 107 -25.56 13.59 -10.59
C ASP A 107 -24.52 13.15 -11.65
N PRO A 108 -24.94 12.61 -12.81
CA PRO A 108 -24.03 12.20 -13.88
C PRO A 108 -23.15 13.34 -14.39
N LYS A 109 -23.57 14.61 -14.23
CA LYS A 109 -22.77 15.78 -14.60
C LYS A 109 -21.70 16.16 -13.56
N GLN A 110 -21.77 15.60 -12.35
CA GLN A 110 -20.73 15.71 -11.31
C GLN A 110 -19.91 14.43 -11.12
N GLY A 111 -20.22 13.36 -11.87
CA GLY A 111 -19.72 12.00 -11.62
C GLY A 111 -18.47 11.57 -12.37
N LYS A 112 -17.39 12.35 -12.38
CA LYS A 112 -16.02 11.81 -12.61
C LYS A 112 -15.29 11.48 -11.31
N SER A 113 -15.96 11.54 -10.15
CA SER A 113 -15.29 11.52 -8.85
C SER A 113 -15.67 10.34 -7.95
N LEU A 114 -16.94 10.01 -7.68
CA LEU A 114 -17.23 9.08 -6.58
C LEU A 114 -16.86 7.62 -6.83
N ASP A 115 -17.16 7.05 -8.00
CA ASP A 115 -16.80 5.65 -8.30
C ASP A 115 -15.28 5.48 -8.40
N ILE A 116 -14.59 6.44 -9.01
CA ILE A 116 -13.13 6.51 -9.05
C ILE A 116 -12.53 6.73 -7.65
N VAL A 117 -13.14 7.55 -6.80
CA VAL A 117 -12.70 7.81 -5.43
C VAL A 117 -12.95 6.59 -4.54
N LEU A 118 -14.11 5.94 -4.62
CA LEU A 118 -14.44 4.70 -3.90
C LEU A 118 -13.54 3.55 -4.34
N LYS A 119 -13.27 3.44 -5.64
CA LYS A 119 -12.31 2.47 -6.20
C LYS A 119 -10.86 2.78 -5.81
N LYS A 120 -10.45 4.07 -5.74
CA LYS A 120 -9.14 4.51 -5.21
C LYS A 120 -9.01 4.33 -3.70
N VAL A 121 -10.10 4.50 -2.94
CA VAL A 121 -10.14 4.23 -1.51
C VAL A 121 -10.04 2.73 -1.27
N LYS A 122 -10.76 1.90 -2.03
CA LYS A 122 -10.61 0.44 -2.04
C LYS A 122 -9.18 0.03 -2.43
N HIS A 123 -8.57 0.67 -3.43
CA HIS A 123 -7.18 0.43 -3.81
C HIS A 123 -6.20 0.80 -2.67
N ARG A 124 -6.32 2.00 -2.08
CA ARG A 124 -5.47 2.46 -0.97
C ARG A 124 -5.60 1.61 0.29
N LEU A 125 -6.78 1.07 0.58
CA LEU A 125 -7.01 0.16 1.71
C LEU A 125 -6.37 -1.22 1.49
N VAL A 126 -6.19 -1.64 0.24
CA VAL A 126 -5.69 -2.97 -0.14
C VAL A 126 -4.20 -2.98 -0.50
N GLU A 127 -3.61 -1.83 -0.83
CA GLU A 127 -2.17 -1.71 -1.14
C GLU A 127 -1.25 -2.22 -0.01
N ASN A 128 -1.70 -2.12 1.24
CA ASN A 128 -0.92 -2.55 2.42
C ASN A 128 -1.37 -3.93 2.98
N MET A 129 -2.31 -4.62 2.33
CA MET A 129 -2.82 -5.92 2.79
C MET A 129 -2.16 -7.09 2.04
N SER A 130 -1.90 -8.17 2.78
CA SER A 130 -1.46 -9.43 2.18
C SER A 130 -2.51 -9.97 1.21
N SER A 131 -2.07 -10.69 0.17
CA SER A 131 -2.97 -11.27 -0.85
C SER A 131 -4.07 -12.14 -0.23
N GLY A 132 -3.73 -12.96 0.77
CA GLY A 132 -4.70 -13.80 1.47
C GLY A 132 -5.76 -13.01 2.26
N THR A 133 -5.41 -11.82 2.78
CA THR A 133 -6.35 -10.95 3.49
C THR A 133 -7.29 -10.23 2.51
N ALA A 134 -6.80 -9.81 1.35
CA ALA A 134 -7.62 -9.15 0.33
C ALA A 134 -8.65 -10.10 -0.30
N ASP A 135 -8.26 -11.36 -0.53
CA ASP A 135 -9.15 -12.41 -1.04
C ASP A 135 -10.23 -12.79 -0.03
N ALA A 136 -9.88 -12.87 1.26
CA ALA A 136 -10.85 -13.11 2.35
C ALA A 136 -11.88 -11.98 2.51
N LEU A 137 -11.55 -10.76 2.08
CA LEU A 137 -12.42 -9.60 2.09
C LEU A 137 -13.22 -9.41 0.78
N GLY A 138 -13.07 -10.30 -0.21
CA GLY A 138 -13.76 -10.20 -1.50
C GLY A 138 -13.33 -8.99 -2.33
N LEU A 139 -12.12 -8.47 -2.09
CA LEU A 139 -11.55 -7.33 -2.80
C LEU A 139 -10.71 -7.89 -3.96
N SER A 140 -11.34 -8.16 -5.10
CA SER A 140 -10.67 -8.74 -6.28
C SER A 140 -9.44 -7.92 -6.72
N ARG A 141 -8.23 -8.39 -6.39
CA ARG A 141 -6.94 -7.90 -6.95
C ARG A 141 -6.49 -8.67 -8.19
N ALA A 142 -7.24 -9.68 -8.65
CA ALA A 142 -6.80 -10.63 -9.68
C ALA A 142 -6.26 -9.98 -10.97
N ILE A 143 -6.78 -8.81 -11.34
CA ILE A 143 -6.36 -8.03 -12.52
C ILE A 143 -5.00 -7.33 -12.31
N LEU A 144 -4.67 -6.93 -11.08
CA LEU A 144 -3.46 -6.18 -10.71
C LEU A 144 -2.32 -7.09 -10.23
N CYS A 145 -2.63 -8.17 -9.49
CA CYS A 145 -1.60 -9.07 -8.93
C CYS A 145 -0.87 -9.91 -9.99
N ASN A 146 -1.41 -10.05 -11.20
CA ASN A 146 -0.78 -10.83 -12.26
C ASN A 146 -0.09 -9.99 -13.34
N ASP A 147 0.01 -8.67 -13.11
CA ASP A 147 0.68 -7.74 -14.02
C ASP A 147 2.20 -7.95 -14.01
N GLY A 148 2.80 -8.13 -15.19
CA GLY A 148 4.24 -8.35 -15.33
C GLY A 148 5.08 -7.17 -14.84
N LEU A 149 4.57 -5.93 -14.94
CA LEU A 149 5.24 -4.72 -14.48
C LEU A 149 5.26 -4.65 -12.94
N VAL A 150 4.19 -5.13 -12.28
CA VAL A 150 4.13 -5.26 -10.81
C VAL A 150 5.18 -6.26 -10.32
N LYS A 151 5.28 -7.43 -10.96
CA LYS A 151 6.31 -8.42 -10.61
C LYS A 151 7.73 -7.87 -10.79
N ARG A 152 7.98 -7.12 -11.87
CA ARG A 152 9.27 -6.43 -12.10
C ARG A 152 9.55 -5.34 -11.07
N LEU A 153 8.52 -4.62 -10.62
CA LEU A 153 8.66 -3.63 -9.55
C LEU A 153 9.00 -4.31 -8.22
N GLU A 154 8.36 -5.42 -7.87
CA GLU A 154 8.68 -6.21 -6.67
C GLU A 154 10.14 -6.73 -6.71
N GLU A 155 10.59 -7.22 -7.87
CA GLU A 155 12.00 -7.61 -8.09
C GLU A 155 12.98 -6.43 -7.90
N LEU A 156 12.61 -5.25 -8.41
CA LEU A 156 13.39 -4.01 -8.27
C LEU A 156 13.46 -3.57 -6.80
N GLU A 157 12.33 -3.58 -6.08
CA GLU A 157 12.26 -3.21 -4.66
C GLU A 157 13.08 -4.16 -3.79
N ARG A 158 12.99 -5.48 -4.03
CA ARG A 158 13.83 -6.46 -3.31
C ARG A 158 15.32 -6.22 -3.55
N THR A 159 15.69 -5.93 -4.79
CA THR A 159 17.08 -5.60 -5.15
C THR A 159 17.53 -4.28 -4.51
N ALA A 160 16.63 -3.30 -4.40
CA ALA A 160 16.88 -2.03 -3.74
C ALA A 160 17.20 -2.20 -2.25
N GLU A 161 16.50 -3.09 -1.55
CA GLU A 161 16.76 -3.39 -0.14
C GLU A 161 18.17 -3.96 0.07
N LEU A 162 18.61 -4.87 -0.81
CA LEU A 162 19.98 -5.39 -0.79
C LEU A 162 21.01 -4.27 -0.96
N TYR A 163 20.81 -3.37 -1.93
CA TYR A 163 21.70 -2.24 -2.15
C TYR A 163 21.67 -1.21 -1.01
N LYS A 164 20.53 -1.05 -0.33
CA LYS A 164 20.44 -0.22 0.87
C LYS A 164 21.29 -0.79 2.00
N GLY A 165 21.21 -2.10 2.23
CA GLY A 165 22.08 -2.80 3.18
C GLY A 165 23.55 -2.63 2.82
N LEU A 166 23.92 -2.83 1.55
CA LEU A 166 25.29 -2.64 1.07
C LEU A 166 25.78 -1.21 1.35
N THR A 167 24.97 -0.19 1.05
CA THR A 167 25.29 1.22 1.28
C THR A 167 25.58 1.50 2.76
N GLU A 168 24.78 0.97 3.67
CA GLU A 168 24.98 1.15 5.12
C GLU A 168 26.24 0.44 5.63
N HIS A 169 26.51 -0.78 5.14
CA HIS A 169 27.75 -1.48 5.47
C HIS A 169 28.98 -0.75 4.93
N THR A 170 28.95 -0.25 3.68
CA THR A 170 30.07 0.51 3.12
C THR A 170 30.27 1.82 3.89
N LYS A 171 29.21 2.55 4.28
CA LYS A 171 29.36 3.75 5.14
C LYS A 171 30.05 3.42 6.46
N SER A 172 29.67 2.32 7.09
CA SER A 172 30.26 1.88 8.36
C SER A 172 31.73 1.50 8.19
N LEU A 173 32.06 0.76 7.13
CA LEU A 173 33.43 0.42 6.75
C LEU A 173 34.29 1.68 6.51
N LEU A 174 33.78 2.66 5.75
CA LEU A 174 34.50 3.90 5.47
C LEU A 174 34.76 4.73 6.74
N ARG A 175 33.83 4.73 7.71
CA ARG A 175 34.05 5.38 9.01
C ARG A 175 35.18 4.71 9.78
N ALA A 176 35.13 3.40 9.94
CA ALA A 176 36.19 2.64 10.61
C ALA A 176 37.55 2.82 9.91
N PHE A 177 37.56 2.83 8.57
CA PHE A 177 38.77 3.05 7.79
C PHE A 177 39.33 4.48 7.92
N PHE A 178 38.46 5.49 8.04
CA PHE A 178 38.87 6.86 8.33
C PHE A 178 39.51 6.97 9.72
N GLU A 179 38.90 6.37 10.74
CA GLU A 179 39.45 6.34 12.10
C GLU A 179 40.82 5.62 12.15
N LEU A 180 40.93 4.50 11.44
CA LEU A 180 42.21 3.79 11.28
C LEU A 180 43.26 4.69 10.59
N SER A 181 42.88 5.41 9.54
CA SER A 181 43.77 6.34 8.84
C SER A 181 44.27 7.46 9.76
N GLN A 182 43.40 8.00 10.63
CA GLN A 182 43.81 8.99 11.64
C GLN A 182 44.79 8.40 12.67
N THR A 183 44.62 7.13 13.02
CA THR A 183 45.54 6.42 13.91
C THR A 183 46.92 6.27 13.25
N HIS A 184 46.97 5.93 11.96
CA HIS A 184 48.22 5.90 11.21
C HIS A 184 48.90 7.27 11.15
N ARG A 185 48.15 8.36 10.96
CA ARG A 185 48.72 9.71 11.06
C ARG A 185 49.36 9.97 12.42
N ALA A 186 48.67 9.63 13.51
CA ALA A 186 49.20 9.80 14.87
C ALA A 186 50.49 8.98 15.09
N PHE A 187 50.54 7.74 14.60
CA PHE A 187 51.79 6.94 14.63
C PHE A 187 52.91 7.61 13.82
N GLY A 188 52.60 8.15 12.65
CA GLY A 188 53.55 8.91 11.85
C GLY A 188 54.18 10.07 12.61
N ASP A 189 53.35 10.82 13.35
CA ASP A 189 53.82 11.96 14.15
C ASP A 189 54.65 11.51 15.36
N VAL A 190 54.25 10.44 16.04
CA VAL A 190 55.01 9.87 17.17
C VAL A 190 56.37 9.33 16.71
N PHE A 191 56.42 8.53 15.65
CA PHE A 191 57.69 7.99 15.14
C PHE A 191 58.62 9.08 14.63
N SER A 192 58.08 10.16 14.05
CA SER A 192 58.88 11.31 13.63
C SER A 192 59.55 11.99 14.84
N VAL A 193 58.83 12.15 15.96
CA VAL A 193 59.39 12.72 17.20
C VAL A 193 60.45 11.81 17.82
N ILE A 194 60.21 10.50 17.83
CA ILE A 194 61.17 9.51 18.35
C ILE A 194 62.45 9.55 17.50
N GLY A 195 62.33 9.52 16.17
CA GLY A 195 63.46 9.53 15.25
C GLY A 195 64.38 10.74 15.43
N VAL A 196 63.83 11.94 15.67
CA VAL A 196 64.62 13.17 15.91
C VAL A 196 65.38 13.12 17.24
N ARG A 197 64.88 12.40 18.24
CA ARG A 197 65.46 12.33 19.60
C ARG A 197 66.38 11.12 19.80
N GLU A 198 66.44 10.21 18.84
CA GLU A 198 67.16 8.94 18.95
C GLU A 198 68.68 9.15 18.74
N PRO A 199 69.53 8.85 19.74
CA PRO A 199 70.98 9.04 19.64
C PRO A 199 71.66 8.07 18.67
N GLN A 200 71.12 6.86 18.45
CA GLN A 200 71.72 5.91 17.52
C GLN A 200 71.30 6.23 16.07
N PRO A 201 72.25 6.56 15.16
CA PRO A 201 71.89 7.02 13.80
C PRO A 201 71.07 6.00 13.00
N ALA A 202 71.40 4.72 13.09
CA ALA A 202 70.68 3.66 12.39
C ALA A 202 69.22 3.51 12.88
N ALA A 203 68.99 3.67 14.19
CA ALA A 203 67.64 3.61 14.76
C ALA A 203 66.84 4.87 14.42
N SER A 204 67.47 6.05 14.46
CA SER A 204 66.87 7.31 14.01
C SER A 204 66.36 7.22 12.57
N GLU A 205 67.18 6.72 11.64
CA GLU A 205 66.79 6.52 10.24
C GLU A 205 65.61 5.54 10.10
N ALA A 206 65.60 4.45 10.87
CA ALA A 206 64.51 3.49 10.86
C ALA A 206 63.18 4.12 11.32
N PHE A 207 63.20 4.92 12.40
CA PHE A 207 62.00 5.62 12.89
C PHE A 207 61.47 6.65 11.89
N VAL A 208 62.35 7.35 11.16
CA VAL A 208 61.93 8.25 10.06
C VAL A 208 61.22 7.45 8.96
N LYS A 209 61.77 6.30 8.55
CA LYS A 209 61.12 5.42 7.56
C LYS A 209 59.75 4.93 8.04
N PHE A 210 59.62 4.55 9.31
CA PHE A 210 58.32 4.17 9.88
C PHE A 210 57.33 5.35 9.89
N ALA A 211 57.79 6.54 10.27
CA ALA A 211 56.97 7.74 10.26
C ALA A 211 56.37 8.02 8.87
N ASP A 212 57.22 7.98 7.84
CA ASP A 212 56.81 8.21 6.46
C ASP A 212 55.89 7.12 5.93
N ALA A 213 56.14 5.85 6.26
CA ALA A 213 55.26 4.74 5.89
C ALA A 213 53.85 4.95 6.46
N HIS A 214 53.73 5.29 7.75
CA HIS A 214 52.46 5.54 8.40
C HIS A 214 51.72 6.76 7.83
N ARG A 215 52.43 7.86 7.54
CA ARG A 215 51.85 9.03 6.86
C ARG A 215 51.38 8.70 5.44
N ASN A 216 52.09 7.83 4.71
CA ASN A 216 51.67 7.41 3.37
C ASN A 216 50.42 6.52 3.42
N ILE A 217 50.27 5.67 4.45
CA ILE A 217 49.04 4.90 4.67
C ILE A 217 47.84 5.84 4.88
N GLU A 218 47.99 6.90 5.69
CA GLU A 218 46.91 7.90 5.87
C GLU A 218 46.57 8.61 4.55
N LYS A 219 47.57 9.05 3.77
CA LYS A 219 47.34 9.70 2.48
C LYS A 219 46.57 8.80 1.51
N PHE A 220 46.97 7.53 1.42
CA PHE A 220 46.25 6.54 0.64
C PHE A 220 44.82 6.35 1.15
N GLY A 221 44.66 6.29 2.47
CA GLY A 221 43.35 6.12 3.10
C GLY A 221 42.39 7.27 2.77
N ILE A 222 42.87 8.52 2.86
CA ILE A 222 42.11 9.71 2.47
C ILE A 222 41.76 9.70 0.98
N HIS A 223 42.69 9.27 0.12
CA HIS A 223 42.43 9.17 -1.31
C HIS A 223 41.32 8.15 -1.60
N LEU A 224 41.39 6.97 -1.00
CA LEU A 224 40.35 5.94 -1.14
C LEU A 224 38.97 6.46 -0.70
N LEU A 225 38.90 7.17 0.44
CA LEU A 225 37.65 7.77 0.94
C LEU A 225 37.08 8.78 -0.05
N LYS A 226 37.92 9.64 -0.64
CA LYS A 226 37.50 10.62 -1.65
C LYS A 226 36.99 9.95 -2.93
N THR A 227 37.56 8.81 -3.31
CA THR A 227 37.15 8.05 -4.49
C THR A 227 35.81 7.32 -4.27
N ILE A 228 35.58 6.75 -3.09
CA ILE A 228 34.37 5.95 -2.81
C ILE A 228 33.15 6.82 -2.45
N LYS A 229 33.37 7.97 -1.79
CA LYS A 229 32.26 8.82 -1.31
C LYS A 229 31.27 9.28 -2.41
N PRO A 230 31.72 9.68 -3.62
CA PRO A 230 30.80 9.98 -4.73
C PRO A 230 29.96 8.78 -5.15
N MET A 231 30.56 7.59 -5.27
CA MET A 231 29.83 6.36 -5.66
C MET A 231 28.70 6.04 -4.67
N LEU A 232 28.93 6.21 -3.36
CA LEU A 232 27.88 6.05 -2.35
C LEU A 232 26.79 7.12 -2.46
N THR A 233 27.14 8.34 -2.86
CA THR A 233 26.18 9.44 -3.04
C THR A 233 25.26 9.17 -4.23
N ASP A 234 25.83 8.68 -5.33
CA ASP A 234 25.09 8.32 -6.54
C ASP A 234 24.17 7.12 -6.28
N LEU A 235 24.68 6.07 -5.62
CA LEU A 235 23.86 4.92 -5.22
C LEU A 235 22.73 5.34 -4.26
N ASN A 236 23.02 6.21 -3.30
CA ASN A 236 22.00 6.74 -2.40
C ASN A 236 20.95 7.58 -3.14
N THR A 237 21.34 8.29 -4.20
CA THR A 237 20.41 9.03 -5.06
C THR A 237 19.51 8.07 -5.86
N TYR A 238 20.09 7.02 -6.44
CA TYR A 238 19.33 5.98 -7.14
C TYR A 238 18.28 5.33 -6.22
N LEU A 239 18.70 4.91 -5.02
CA LEU A 239 17.84 4.23 -4.06
C LEU A 239 16.72 5.11 -3.48
N ASN A 240 17.01 6.38 -3.19
CA ASN A 240 16.07 7.26 -2.49
C ASN A 240 15.32 8.24 -3.39
N LYS A 241 15.67 8.33 -4.68
CA LYS A 241 14.96 9.17 -5.66
C LYS A 241 14.47 8.37 -6.86
N ALA A 242 15.38 7.75 -7.62
CA ALA A 242 15.03 7.10 -8.88
C ALA A 242 14.07 5.90 -8.71
N ILE A 243 14.31 5.03 -7.71
CA ILE A 243 13.42 3.90 -7.43
C ILE A 243 12.04 4.36 -6.94
N PRO A 244 11.93 5.29 -5.96
CA PRO A 244 10.64 5.88 -5.58
C PRO A 244 9.87 6.53 -6.74
N ASP A 245 10.56 7.24 -7.64
CA ASP A 245 9.94 7.87 -8.82
C ASP A 245 9.42 6.82 -9.82
N THR A 246 10.20 5.76 -10.02
CA THR A 246 9.79 4.60 -10.84
C THR A 246 8.54 3.95 -10.25
N ARG A 247 8.54 3.70 -8.94
CA ARG A 247 7.38 3.14 -8.22
C ARG A 247 6.15 4.03 -8.37
N LEU A 248 6.29 5.35 -8.23
CA LEU A 248 5.18 6.28 -8.38
C LEU A 248 4.61 6.24 -9.81
N THR A 249 5.48 6.14 -10.81
CA THR A 249 5.08 6.02 -12.21
C THR A 249 4.32 4.73 -12.48
N ILE A 250 4.81 3.61 -11.95
CA ILE A 250 4.14 2.30 -12.07
C ILE A 250 2.78 2.33 -11.35
N LYS A 251 2.70 2.93 -10.16
CA LYS A 251 1.41 3.11 -9.45
C LYS A 251 0.40 3.89 -10.29
N LYS A 252 0.81 5.00 -10.92
CA LYS A 252 -0.06 5.76 -11.83
C LYS A 252 -0.51 4.93 -13.03
N TYR A 253 0.38 4.13 -13.61
CA TYR A 253 0.03 3.20 -14.69
C TYR A 253 -1.03 2.19 -14.24
N LEU A 254 -0.86 1.59 -13.07
CA LEU A 254 -1.80 0.61 -12.52
C LEU A 254 -3.16 1.23 -12.22
N ASP A 255 -3.19 2.45 -11.68
CA ASP A 255 -4.42 3.22 -11.46
C ASP A 255 -5.17 3.44 -12.79
N VAL A 256 -4.49 3.91 -13.83
CA VAL A 256 -5.09 4.15 -15.15
C VAL A 256 -5.54 2.84 -15.81
N LYS A 257 -4.72 1.78 -15.71
CA LYS A 257 -5.07 0.45 -16.24
C LYS A 257 -6.32 -0.10 -15.57
N PHE A 258 -6.43 0.08 -14.25
CA PHE A 258 -7.61 -0.30 -13.50
C PHE A 258 -8.84 0.50 -13.94
N GLU A 259 -8.73 1.83 -14.05
CA GLU A 259 -9.81 2.70 -14.56
C GLU A 259 -10.29 2.25 -15.97
N TYR A 260 -9.36 1.92 -16.87
CA TYR A 260 -9.66 1.41 -18.21
C TYR A 260 -10.41 0.07 -18.18
N LEU A 261 -9.88 -0.92 -17.46
CA LEU A 261 -10.45 -2.28 -17.43
C LEU A 261 -11.80 -2.34 -16.72
N VAL A 262 -12.14 -1.32 -15.94
CA VAL A 262 -13.44 -1.18 -15.26
C VAL A 262 -14.44 -0.38 -16.10
N SER A 263 -13.96 0.37 -17.09
CA SER A 263 -14.79 1.14 -18.03
C SER A 263 -15.13 0.37 -19.31
N CYS A 264 -14.53 -0.80 -19.53
CA CYS A 264 -14.83 -1.75 -20.60
C CYS A 264 -15.65 -2.92 -20.06
#